data_AF-A0A961HE68-F1
#
_entry.id   AF-A0A961HE68-F1
#
_cell.length_a   1.000
_cell.length_b   1.000
_cell.length_c   1.000
_cell.angle_alpha   90.00
_cell.angle_beta   90.00
_cell.angle_gamma   90.00
#
_symmetry.space_group_name_H-M   'P 1'
#
loop_
_entity.id
_entity.type
_entity.pdbx_description
1 polymer ?
#
loop_
_entity_poly.entity_id
_entity_poly.type
_entity_poly.pdbx_seq_one_letter_code
_entity_poly.pdbx_strand_id
1 'polypeptide(L)'
;MTAIAINPFTTDAASDSLWHHYDGQQAAQPVYLSLDLRDGEWTADYDGTVGPGATFAIHYGLVRIYSLPAIPTVEAANRLLADLAPLAQQVYDHSTITVDYRTGNEVGGVDDAGREAEERIIEALAEFGGDDADIVSEWSIDVIDSGGYGVAADSTDEQIAAIANEILSDLAANNGGAVAVCPGLVHYLTGIRDELAGGRAGGDD
;
A
#
# COMPACT_ATOMS: atom_id res chain seq x y z
N MET A 1 31.75 7.34 1.07
CA MET A 1 30.36 7.26 0.57
C MET A 1 29.61 6.39 1.54
N THR A 2 28.51 6.90 2.08
CA THR A 2 27.57 6.14 2.91
C THR A 2 26.65 5.39 1.96
N ALA A 3 26.51 4.08 2.15
CA ALA A 3 25.55 3.31 1.38
C ALA A 3 24.13 3.62 1.87
N ILE A 4 23.17 3.68 0.96
CA ILE A 4 21.75 3.75 1.31
C ILE A 4 21.36 2.56 2.17
N ALA A 5 20.44 2.78 3.10
CA ALA A 5 19.87 1.74 3.93
C ALA A 5 18.53 1.33 3.32
N ILE A 6 18.44 0.10 2.81
CA ILE A 6 17.15 -0.48 2.45
C ILE A 6 16.42 -0.80 3.74
N ASN A 7 15.31 -0.14 3.98
CA ASN A 7 14.40 -0.52 5.05
C ASN A 7 13.29 -1.38 4.43
N PRO A 8 13.41 -2.72 4.51
CA PRO A 8 12.42 -3.59 3.90
C PRO A 8 11.07 -3.31 4.55
N PHE A 9 10.04 -3.29 3.72
CA PHE A 9 8.70 -3.16 4.25
C PHE A 9 8.35 -4.45 4.99
N THR A 10 8.15 -4.31 6.29
CA THR A 10 7.67 -5.37 7.17
C THR A 10 6.32 -4.93 7.71
N THR A 11 5.25 -5.63 7.37
CA THR A 11 3.98 -5.42 8.05
C THR A 11 4.03 -6.02 9.43
N ASP A 12 3.39 -5.38 10.41
CA ASP A 12 3.14 -6.00 11.70
C ASP A 12 2.19 -7.20 11.52
N ALA A 13 2.79 -8.38 11.41
CA ALA A 13 2.26 -9.74 11.61
C ALA A 13 0.98 -10.22 10.87
N ALA A 14 0.36 -9.48 9.95
CA ALA A 14 -0.84 -9.98 9.25
C ALA A 14 -1.18 -9.38 7.86
N SER A 15 -0.34 -8.53 7.26
CA SER A 15 -0.67 -7.93 5.96
C SER A 15 0.32 -8.34 4.88
N ASP A 16 -0.13 -9.05 3.86
CA ASP A 16 0.71 -9.46 2.73
C ASP A 16 0.84 -8.33 1.67
N SER A 17 0.45 -7.09 2.02
CA SER A 17 0.54 -5.95 1.11
C SER A 17 0.70 -4.57 1.77
N LEU A 18 1.01 -3.56 0.95
CA LEU A 18 0.98 -2.13 1.28
C LEU A 18 -0.42 -1.50 1.14
N TRP A 19 -1.46 -2.32 0.96
CA TRP A 19 -2.81 -1.80 0.81
C TRP A 19 -3.29 -1.11 2.10
N HIS A 20 -3.78 0.11 1.97
CA HIS A 20 -4.41 0.84 3.06
C HIS A 20 -5.60 1.65 2.56
N HIS A 21 -6.68 1.70 3.33
CA HIS A 21 -7.85 2.51 3.03
C HIS A 21 -8.39 3.12 4.34
N TYR A 22 -8.44 4.45 4.40
CA TYR A 22 -9.04 5.15 5.53
C TYR A 22 -10.56 5.15 5.43
N ASP A 23 -11.23 4.96 6.56
CA ASP A 23 -12.68 5.07 6.64
C ASP A 23 -13.19 6.42 6.09
N GLY A 24 -14.17 6.37 5.19
CA GLY A 24 -14.76 7.54 4.55
C GLY A 24 -14.02 8.07 3.32
N GLN A 25 -12.88 7.49 2.93
CA GLN A 25 -12.28 7.73 1.61
C GLN A 25 -12.98 6.90 0.52
N GLN A 26 -12.83 7.33 -0.74
CA GLN A 26 -13.43 6.65 -1.90
C GLN A 26 -12.49 5.66 -2.57
N ALA A 27 -11.20 5.71 -2.26
CA ALA A 27 -10.16 4.91 -2.89
C ALA A 27 -9.05 4.59 -1.89
N ALA A 28 -8.32 3.51 -2.15
CA ALA A 28 -7.14 3.14 -1.38
C ALA A 28 -6.10 4.27 -1.41
N GLN A 29 -5.24 4.29 -0.38
CA GLN A 29 -4.17 5.27 -0.29
C GLN A 29 -3.12 5.01 -1.38
N PRO A 30 -2.62 6.06 -2.05
CA PRO A 30 -1.49 5.92 -2.96
C PRO A 30 -0.28 5.31 -2.26
N VAL A 31 0.48 4.52 -3.00
CA VAL A 31 1.73 3.91 -2.54
C VAL A 31 2.92 4.53 -3.26
N TYR A 32 4.06 4.58 -2.59
CA TYR A 32 5.28 5.18 -3.13
C TYR A 32 6.54 4.52 -2.58
N LEU A 33 7.63 4.69 -3.31
CA LEU A 33 8.99 4.53 -2.78
C LEU A 33 9.52 5.89 -2.34
N SER A 34 10.31 5.93 -1.27
CA SER A 34 10.91 7.16 -0.77
C SER A 34 12.39 7.04 -0.47
N LEU A 35 13.15 8.07 -0.85
CA LEU A 35 14.57 8.22 -0.52
C LEU A 35 14.76 9.46 0.35
N ASP A 36 15.25 9.28 1.58
CA ASP A 36 15.67 10.39 2.43
C ASP A 36 17.13 10.76 2.13
N LEU A 37 17.37 12.00 1.70
CA LEU A 37 18.71 12.49 1.34
C LEU A 37 19.58 12.79 2.57
N ARG A 38 19.01 12.79 3.78
CA ARG A 38 19.75 13.11 5.01
C ARG A 38 20.57 11.91 5.49
N ASP A 39 20.00 10.72 5.41
CA ASP A 39 20.58 9.48 5.94
C ASP A 39 20.64 8.34 4.90
N GLY A 40 20.01 8.51 3.73
CA GLY A 40 19.99 7.52 2.68
C GLY A 40 18.98 6.41 2.93
N GLU A 41 17.94 6.64 3.74
CA GLU A 41 16.89 5.66 3.95
C GLU A 41 16.06 5.45 2.67
N TRP A 42 15.96 4.20 2.20
CA TRP A 42 15.21 3.79 1.02
C TRP A 42 14.08 2.85 1.42
N THR A 43 12.84 3.33 1.30
CA THR A 43 11.64 2.68 1.85
C THR A 43 10.49 2.61 0.85
N ALA A 44 9.53 1.74 1.12
CA ALA A 44 8.24 1.69 0.44
C ALA A 44 7.14 1.91 1.49
N ASP A 45 6.17 2.78 1.21
CA ASP A 45 5.08 3.08 2.13
C ASP A 45 3.82 3.55 1.38
N TYR A 46 2.71 3.71 2.10
CA TYR A 46 1.51 4.37 1.60
C TYR A 46 1.40 5.81 2.11
N ASP A 47 0.60 6.63 1.45
CA ASP A 47 0.34 8.00 1.88
C ASP A 47 -0.58 8.01 3.11
N GLY A 48 0.00 8.31 4.27
CA GLY A 48 -0.74 8.47 5.53
C GLY A 48 -1.46 9.81 5.67
N THR A 49 -1.39 10.68 4.66
CA THR A 49 -1.95 12.03 4.72
C THR A 49 -3.39 12.06 4.21
N VAL A 50 -4.32 12.40 5.10
CA VAL A 50 -5.70 12.73 4.70
C VAL A 50 -5.77 14.20 4.26
N GLY A 51 -5.54 14.49 2.97
CA GLY A 51 -5.64 15.84 2.38
C GLY A 51 -4.44 16.27 1.53
N PRO A 52 -4.46 17.46 0.89
CA PRO A 52 -3.50 17.83 -0.16
C PRO A 52 -2.13 18.34 0.33
N GLY A 53 -1.68 17.93 1.52
CA GLY A 53 -0.47 18.48 2.15
C GLY A 53 0.76 17.58 1.94
N ALA A 54 1.77 18.06 1.22
CA ALA A 54 3.09 17.42 1.27
C ALA A 54 3.78 17.73 2.60
N THR A 55 4.48 16.75 3.19
CA THR A 55 5.31 17.00 4.37
C THR A 55 6.41 18.01 4.04
N PHE A 56 6.89 18.76 5.04
CA PHE A 56 7.96 19.75 4.82
C PHE A 56 9.23 19.12 4.22
N ALA A 57 9.54 17.87 4.58
CA ALA A 57 10.67 17.13 4.01
C ALA A 57 10.52 16.92 2.49
N ILE A 58 9.33 16.55 2.02
CA ILE A 58 9.04 16.43 0.58
C ILE A 58 9.06 17.82 -0.08
N HIS A 59 8.42 18.81 0.54
CA HIS A 59 8.35 20.17 0.01
C HIS A 59 9.72 20.80 -0.24
N TYR A 60 10.67 20.60 0.69
CA TYR A 60 12.05 21.07 0.56
C TYR A 60 12.97 20.08 -0.14
N GLY A 61 12.45 19.00 -0.71
CA GLY A 61 13.23 18.03 -1.48
C GLY A 61 14.22 17.21 -0.67
N LEU A 62 14.11 17.20 0.67
CA LEU A 62 14.92 16.36 1.56
C LEU A 62 14.52 14.89 1.46
N VAL A 63 13.25 14.62 1.16
CA VAL A 63 12.74 13.29 0.82
C VAL A 63 12.26 13.30 -0.63
N ARG A 64 12.72 12.33 -1.41
CA ARG A 64 12.32 12.11 -2.81
C ARG A 64 11.27 11.02 -2.83
N ILE A 65 10.18 11.24 -3.54
CA ILE A 65 9.03 10.33 -3.59
C ILE A 65 8.82 9.87 -5.03
N TYR A 66 8.63 8.57 -5.20
CA TYR A 66 8.37 7.92 -6.48
C TYR A 66 7.07 7.13 -6.39
N SER A 67 6.00 7.63 -7.01
CA SER A 67 4.68 7.00 -6.96
C SER A 67 4.65 5.68 -7.73
N LEU A 68 3.96 4.70 -7.15
CA LEU A 68 3.71 3.41 -7.81
C LEU A 68 2.34 3.44 -8.51
N PRO A 69 2.24 2.90 -9.73
CA PRO A 69 0.97 2.89 -10.50
C PRO A 69 -0.06 1.90 -9.95
N ALA A 70 0.37 0.92 -9.16
CA ALA A 70 -0.46 -0.10 -8.55
C ALA A 70 0.04 -0.42 -7.14
N ILE A 71 -0.82 -1.00 -6.30
CA ILE A 71 -0.48 -1.38 -4.92
C ILE A 71 0.28 -2.70 -4.94
N PRO A 72 1.56 -2.75 -4.52
CA PRO A 72 2.34 -3.96 -4.55
C PRO A 72 1.99 -4.90 -3.39
N THR A 73 2.23 -6.19 -3.60
CA THR A 73 2.43 -7.15 -2.50
C THR A 73 3.71 -6.82 -1.72
N VAL A 74 3.86 -7.37 -0.51
CA VAL A 74 5.09 -7.16 0.29
C VAL A 74 6.33 -7.65 -0.46
N GLU A 75 6.24 -8.82 -1.11
CA GLU A 75 7.33 -9.38 -1.90
C GLU A 75 7.69 -8.48 -3.08
N ALA A 76 6.69 -7.98 -3.81
CA ALA A 76 6.91 -7.08 -4.94
C ALA A 76 7.54 -5.75 -4.49
N ALA A 77 7.05 -5.16 -3.40
CA ALA A 77 7.61 -3.92 -2.84
C ALA A 77 9.08 -4.10 -2.44
N ASN A 78 9.39 -5.17 -1.72
CA ASN A 78 10.76 -5.46 -1.29
C ASN A 78 11.69 -5.77 -2.47
N ARG A 79 11.18 -6.43 -3.51
CA ARG A 79 11.94 -6.65 -4.75
C ARG A 79 12.20 -5.33 -5.50
N LEU A 80 11.20 -4.46 -5.63
CA LEU A 80 11.38 -3.12 -6.20
C LEU A 80 12.45 -2.32 -5.44
N LEU A 81 12.42 -2.34 -4.10
CA LEU A 81 13.44 -1.68 -3.29
C LEU A 81 14.85 -2.20 -3.60
N ALA A 82 15.01 -3.52 -3.71
CA ALA A 82 16.30 -4.15 -4.01
C ALA A 82 16.78 -3.86 -5.44
N ASP A 83 15.89 -3.99 -6.43
CA ASP A 83 16.21 -3.81 -7.85
C ASP A 83 16.59 -2.36 -8.17
N LEU A 84 15.93 -1.40 -7.50
CA LEU A 84 16.15 0.04 -7.71
C LEU A 84 17.21 0.63 -6.77
N ALA A 85 17.69 -0.12 -5.78
CA ALA A 85 18.72 0.34 -4.85
C ALA A 85 19.97 0.93 -5.53
N PRO A 86 20.50 0.37 -6.64
CA PRO A 86 21.64 0.98 -7.34
C PRO A 86 21.35 2.38 -7.89
N LEU A 87 20.14 2.61 -8.39
CA LEU A 87 19.72 3.92 -8.89
C LEU A 87 19.46 4.89 -7.72
N ALA A 88 18.81 4.43 -6.65
CA ALA A 88 18.60 5.22 -5.44
C ALA A 88 19.93 5.65 -4.80
N GLN A 89 20.95 4.77 -4.82
CA GLN A 89 22.30 5.11 -4.38
C GLN A 89 22.91 6.22 -5.26
N GLN A 90 22.72 6.16 -6.58
CA GLN A 90 23.20 7.19 -7.48
C GLN A 90 22.53 8.55 -7.21
N VAL A 91 21.22 8.56 -6.94
CA VAL A 91 20.51 9.79 -6.52
C VAL A 91 21.12 10.34 -5.23
N TYR A 92 21.35 9.48 -4.24
CA TYR A 92 21.93 9.86 -2.95
C TYR A 92 23.36 10.40 -3.07
N ASP A 93 24.22 9.72 -3.83
CA ASP A 93 25.63 10.11 -4.04
C ASP A 93 25.76 11.46 -4.77
N HIS A 94 24.77 11.80 -5.59
CA HIS A 94 24.68 13.05 -6.35
C HIS A 94 23.75 14.10 -5.71
N SER A 95 23.40 13.89 -4.43
CA SER A 95 22.58 14.81 -3.67
C SER A 95 23.40 15.81 -2.86
N THR A 96 22.77 16.92 -2.55
CA THR A 96 23.29 17.96 -1.66
C THR A 96 22.18 18.49 -0.77
N ILE A 97 22.52 18.84 0.46
CA ILE A 97 21.64 19.55 1.37
C ILE A 97 22.26 20.92 1.64
N THR A 98 21.48 21.97 1.40
CA THR A 98 21.89 23.36 1.60
C THR A 98 20.89 24.10 2.46
N VAL A 99 21.31 25.19 3.10
CA VAL A 99 20.39 26.04 3.87
C VAL A 99 19.96 27.22 3.01
N ASP A 100 18.65 27.39 2.82
CA ASP A 100 18.09 28.57 2.17
C ASP A 100 18.36 29.80 3.04
N TYR A 101 19.12 30.76 2.51
CA TYR A 101 19.58 31.92 3.28
C TYR A 101 18.47 32.90 3.67
N ARG A 102 17.29 32.86 3.02
CA ARG A 102 16.16 33.74 3.30
C ARG A 102 15.25 33.18 4.38
N THR A 103 15.11 31.86 4.41
CA THR A 103 14.16 31.15 5.27
C THR A 103 14.83 30.40 6.42
N GLY A 104 16.12 30.06 6.27
CA GLY A 104 16.87 29.23 7.22
C GLY A 104 16.55 27.73 7.13
N ASN A 105 15.75 27.31 6.14
CA ASN A 105 15.34 25.91 6.00
C ASN A 105 16.38 25.11 5.22
N GLU A 106 16.52 23.83 5.57
CA GLU A 106 17.30 22.88 4.79
C GLU A 106 16.54 22.51 3.51
N VAL A 107 17.26 22.49 2.38
CA VAL A 107 16.75 22.19 1.05
C VAL A 107 17.64 21.14 0.40
N GLY A 108 17.02 20.04 -0.01
CA GLY A 108 17.66 18.98 -0.77
C GLY A 108 17.68 19.30 -2.27
N GLY A 109 18.80 19.00 -2.92
CA GLY A 109 18.96 19.13 -4.36
C GLY A 109 19.81 18.00 -4.93
N VAL A 110 19.58 17.66 -6.19
CA VAL A 110 20.36 16.67 -6.93
C VAL A 110 20.95 17.32 -8.19
N ASP A 111 22.15 16.90 -8.56
CA ASP A 111 22.77 17.33 -9.81
C ASP A 111 22.16 16.60 -11.04
N ASP A 112 22.74 16.80 -12.22
CA ASP A 112 22.24 16.22 -13.46
C ASP A 112 22.33 14.68 -13.48
N ALA A 113 23.37 14.09 -12.87
CA ALA A 113 23.53 12.64 -12.80
C ALA A 113 22.57 12.03 -11.77
N GLY A 114 22.30 12.74 -10.67
CA GLY A 114 21.24 12.38 -9.73
C GLY A 114 19.87 12.40 -10.41
N ARG A 115 19.56 13.46 -11.19
CA ARG A 115 18.29 13.57 -11.92
C ARG A 115 18.10 12.49 -12.98
N GLU A 116 19.15 12.15 -13.72
CA GLU A 116 19.10 11.04 -14.68
C GLU A 116 18.77 9.70 -13.98
N ALA A 117 19.31 9.48 -12.78
CA ALA A 117 18.96 8.30 -11.99
C ALA A 117 17.49 8.33 -11.53
N GLU A 118 16.95 9.49 -11.15
CA GLU A 118 15.53 9.64 -10.82
C GLU A 118 14.62 9.32 -12.01
N GLU A 119 14.94 9.82 -13.19
CA GLU A 119 14.18 9.55 -14.42
C GLU A 119 14.13 8.05 -14.70
N ARG A 120 15.24 7.34 -14.53
CA ARG A 120 15.31 5.89 -14.70
C ARG A 120 14.51 5.11 -13.65
N ILE A 121 14.44 5.60 -12.41
CA ILE A 121 13.55 5.03 -11.39
C ILE A 121 12.10 5.19 -11.85
N ILE A 122 11.70 6.39 -12.28
CA ILE A 122 10.34 6.68 -12.74
C ILE A 122 9.96 5.81 -13.94
N GLU A 123 10.87 5.65 -14.92
CA GLU A 123 10.65 4.79 -16.08
C GLU A 123 10.46 3.32 -15.66
N ALA A 124 11.29 2.81 -14.75
CA ALA A 124 11.15 1.44 -14.25
C ALA A 124 9.82 1.23 -13.51
N LEU A 125 9.37 2.21 -12.74
CA LEU A 125 8.10 2.14 -12.02
C LEU A 125 6.88 2.29 -12.93
N ALA A 126 7.00 3.00 -14.07
CA ALA A 126 5.91 3.13 -15.03
C ALA A 126 5.51 1.80 -15.68
N GLU A 127 6.43 0.83 -15.71
CA GLU A 127 6.19 -0.53 -16.21
C GLU A 127 5.69 -1.49 -15.11
N PHE A 128 5.65 -1.06 -13.84
CA PHE A 128 5.14 -1.86 -12.73
C PHE A 128 3.63 -2.08 -12.84
N GLY A 129 3.16 -3.26 -12.42
CA GLY A 129 1.74 -3.62 -12.41
C GLY A 129 1.25 -4.40 -13.63
N GLY A 130 2.16 -4.90 -14.46
CA GLY A 130 1.83 -5.83 -15.57
C GLY A 130 1.70 -7.30 -15.17
N ASP A 131 2.11 -7.67 -13.95
CA ASP A 131 1.98 -9.03 -13.40
C ASP A 131 1.00 -9.00 -12.22
N ASP A 132 -0.12 -9.72 -12.36
CA ASP A 132 -1.17 -9.78 -11.34
C ASP A 132 -0.68 -10.39 -10.02
N ALA A 133 0.38 -11.21 -10.06
CA ALA A 133 0.98 -11.80 -8.85
C ALA A 133 1.71 -10.76 -7.97
N ASP A 134 2.11 -9.63 -8.56
CA ASP A 134 2.87 -8.57 -7.88
C ASP A 134 1.98 -7.47 -7.31
N ILE A 135 0.69 -7.46 -7.67
CA ILE A 135 -0.25 -6.41 -7.29
C ILE A 135 -1.38 -6.94 -6.43
N VAL A 136 -1.91 -6.07 -5.59
CA VAL A 136 -3.11 -6.34 -4.80
C VAL A 136 -4.35 -6.18 -5.68
N SER A 137 -5.19 -7.20 -5.70
CA SER A 137 -6.51 -7.14 -6.34
C SER A 137 -7.56 -6.59 -5.38
N GLU A 138 -8.07 -5.39 -5.64
CA GLU A 138 -9.13 -4.77 -4.84
C GLU A 138 -10.53 -5.11 -5.37
N TRP A 139 -11.40 -5.58 -4.49
CA TRP A 139 -12.76 -6.04 -4.81
C TRP A 139 -13.83 -5.27 -4.02
N SER A 140 -14.97 -5.00 -4.66
CA SER A 140 -16.14 -4.41 -4.00
C SER A 140 -17.04 -5.48 -3.39
N ILE A 141 -17.65 -5.17 -2.24
CA ILE A 141 -18.70 -6.01 -1.63
C ILE A 141 -19.85 -6.26 -2.61
N ASP A 142 -20.17 -5.29 -3.47
CA ASP A 142 -21.31 -5.36 -4.40
C ASP A 142 -21.20 -6.53 -5.40
N VAL A 143 -20.00 -7.07 -5.61
CA VAL A 143 -19.78 -8.21 -6.51
C VAL A 143 -19.65 -9.55 -5.79
N ILE A 144 -19.69 -9.55 -4.45
CA ILE A 144 -19.62 -10.76 -3.63
C ILE A 144 -21.02 -11.32 -3.44
N ASP A 145 -21.26 -12.52 -3.99
CA ASP A 145 -22.46 -13.30 -3.67
C ASP A 145 -22.29 -13.99 -2.31
N SER A 146 -22.86 -13.41 -1.26
CA SER A 146 -22.81 -13.96 0.10
C SER A 146 -23.66 -15.21 0.31
N GLY A 147 -24.53 -15.58 -0.64
CA GLY A 147 -25.43 -16.72 -0.51
C GLY A 147 -24.72 -18.08 -0.41
N GLY A 148 -23.41 -18.15 -0.72
CA GLY A 148 -22.64 -19.40 -0.81
C GLY A 148 -21.74 -19.74 0.38
N TYR A 149 -21.41 -18.80 1.26
CA TYR A 149 -20.29 -18.97 2.21
C TYR A 149 -20.68 -19.37 3.64
N GLY A 150 -21.94 -19.76 3.86
CA GLY A 150 -22.34 -20.47 5.08
C GLY A 150 -22.41 -19.62 6.37
N VAL A 151 -22.60 -18.29 6.26
CA VAL A 151 -22.87 -17.43 7.41
C VAL A 151 -24.16 -17.89 8.11
N ALA A 152 -24.09 -18.15 9.41
CA ALA A 152 -25.21 -18.57 10.24
C ALA A 152 -25.50 -17.54 11.35
N ALA A 153 -26.73 -17.57 11.89
CA ALA A 153 -27.16 -16.66 12.95
C ALA A 153 -26.32 -16.75 14.25
N ASP A 154 -25.70 -17.91 14.49
CA ASP A 154 -24.84 -18.20 15.64
C ASP A 154 -23.34 -18.18 15.31
N SER A 155 -22.96 -17.70 14.12
CA SER A 155 -21.56 -17.58 13.73
C SER A 155 -20.79 -16.62 14.65
N THR A 156 -19.66 -17.06 15.19
CA THR A 156 -18.77 -16.20 16.00
C THR A 156 -17.97 -15.23 15.12
N ASP A 157 -17.40 -14.19 15.72
CA ASP A 157 -16.53 -13.25 14.99
C ASP A 157 -15.33 -13.95 14.36
N GLU A 158 -14.77 -14.98 15.02
CA GLU A 158 -13.69 -15.80 14.45
C GLU A 158 -14.15 -16.60 13.23
N GLN A 159 -15.38 -17.12 13.23
CA GLN A 159 -15.94 -17.83 12.08
C GLN A 159 -16.20 -16.87 10.92
N ILE A 160 -16.69 -15.66 11.20
CA ILE A 160 -16.86 -14.61 10.18
C ILE A 160 -15.51 -14.22 9.59
N ALA A 161 -14.46 -14.06 10.41
CA ALA A 161 -13.12 -13.79 9.93
C ALA A 161 -12.56 -14.93 9.07
N ALA A 162 -12.81 -16.18 9.44
CA ALA A 162 -12.41 -17.34 8.65
C ALA A 162 -13.12 -17.38 7.28
N ILE A 163 -14.43 -17.11 7.25
CA ILE A 163 -15.21 -17.02 6.01
C ILE A 163 -14.69 -15.87 5.13
N ALA A 164 -14.41 -14.71 5.72
CA ALA A 164 -13.85 -13.58 4.99
C ALA A 164 -12.51 -13.96 4.33
N ASN A 165 -11.63 -14.66 5.06
CA ASN A 165 -10.35 -15.12 4.52
C ASN A 165 -10.52 -16.14 3.38
N GLU A 166 -11.50 -17.05 3.49
CA GLU A 166 -11.84 -17.99 2.41
C GLU A 166 -12.28 -17.26 1.14
N ILE A 167 -13.20 -16.29 1.28
CA ILE A 167 -13.66 -15.45 0.16
C ILE A 167 -12.48 -14.71 -0.49
N LEU A 168 -11.61 -14.08 0.31
CA LEU A 168 -10.46 -13.35 -0.22
C LEU A 168 -9.47 -14.29 -0.92
N SER A 169 -9.27 -15.50 -0.42
CA SER A 169 -8.42 -16.50 -1.06
C SER A 169 -8.96 -16.93 -2.42
N ASP A 170 -10.27 -17.18 -2.52
CA ASP A 170 -10.93 -17.52 -3.78
C ASP A 170 -10.88 -16.35 -4.78
N LEU A 171 -11.07 -15.11 -4.32
CA LEU A 171 -10.97 -13.91 -5.15
C LEU A 171 -9.55 -13.71 -5.71
N ALA A 172 -8.52 -13.91 -4.88
CA ALA A 172 -7.12 -13.85 -5.32
C ALA A 172 -6.85 -14.91 -6.41
N ALA A 173 -7.25 -16.16 -6.17
CA ALA A 173 -7.07 -17.26 -7.11
C ALA A 173 -7.78 -17.02 -8.46
N ASN A 174 -8.99 -16.44 -8.44
CA ASN A 174 -9.76 -16.16 -9.66
C ASN A 174 -9.15 -15.08 -10.55
N ASN A 175 -8.41 -14.12 -9.97
CA ASN A 175 -7.75 -13.05 -10.73
C ASN A 175 -6.30 -13.38 -11.10
N GLY A 176 -5.79 -14.57 -10.75
CA GLY A 176 -4.38 -14.90 -10.89
C GLY A 176 -3.45 -14.08 -9.97
N GLY A 177 -4.02 -13.34 -9.02
CA GLY A 177 -3.29 -12.48 -8.10
C GLY A 177 -2.85 -13.23 -6.84
N ALA A 178 -1.80 -12.73 -6.19
CA ALA A 178 -1.31 -13.33 -4.95
C ALA A 178 -2.11 -12.85 -3.71
N VAL A 179 -2.62 -11.62 -3.75
CA VAL A 179 -3.32 -10.97 -2.63
C VAL A 179 -4.60 -10.30 -3.13
N ALA A 180 -5.71 -10.54 -2.44
CA ALA A 180 -6.97 -9.84 -2.67
C ALA A 180 -7.44 -9.14 -1.40
N VAL A 181 -8.04 -7.98 -1.57
CA VAL A 181 -8.65 -7.19 -0.49
C VAL A 181 -10.09 -6.83 -0.86
N CYS A 182 -10.98 -6.87 0.12
CA CYS A 182 -12.35 -6.42 -0.01
C CYS A 182 -12.74 -5.57 1.20
N PRO A 183 -12.66 -4.23 1.08
CA PRO A 183 -12.94 -3.33 2.19
C PRO A 183 -14.37 -3.50 2.68
N GLY A 184 -14.54 -3.63 4.00
CA GLY A 184 -15.85 -3.77 4.64
C GLY A 184 -16.47 -5.18 4.56
N LEU A 185 -15.79 -6.17 3.98
CA LEU A 185 -16.30 -7.55 3.87
C LEU A 185 -16.73 -8.13 5.23
N VAL A 186 -15.87 -8.02 6.25
CA VAL A 186 -16.19 -8.52 7.60
C VAL A 186 -17.43 -7.83 8.19
N HIS A 187 -17.56 -6.51 7.98
CA HIS A 187 -18.72 -5.76 8.43
C HIS A 187 -20.00 -6.22 7.71
N TYR A 188 -19.92 -6.44 6.40
CA TYR A 188 -21.02 -6.96 5.61
C TYR A 188 -21.47 -8.36 6.07
N LEU A 189 -20.52 -9.29 6.26
CA LEU A 189 -20.81 -10.65 6.75
C LEU A 189 -21.40 -10.62 8.17
N THR A 190 -20.93 -9.69 9.01
CA THR A 190 -21.50 -9.45 10.34
C THR A 190 -22.94 -8.95 10.25
N GLY A 191 -23.24 -8.05 9.33
CA GLY A 191 -24.60 -7.59 9.06
C GLY A 191 -25.54 -8.74 8.68
N ILE A 192 -25.10 -9.66 7.82
CA ILE A 192 -25.87 -10.85 7.45
C ILE A 192 -26.17 -11.73 8.67
N ARG A 193 -25.15 -12.01 9.51
CA ARG A 193 -25.35 -12.78 10.75
C ARG A 193 -26.42 -12.13 11.62
N ASP A 194 -26.30 -10.83 11.84
CA ASP A 194 -27.16 -10.09 12.76
C ASP A 194 -28.61 -10.03 12.22
N GLU A 195 -28.79 -9.94 10.90
CA GLU A 195 -30.11 -10.07 10.24
C GLU A 195 -30.70 -11.47 10.43
N LEU A 196 -29.91 -12.54 10.28
CA LEU A 196 -30.36 -13.92 10.52
C LEU A 196 -30.73 -14.18 11.98
N ALA A 197 -29.99 -13.59 12.91
CA ALA A 197 -30.28 -13.65 14.35
C ALA A 197 -31.54 -12.86 14.70
N GLY A 198 -31.73 -11.68 14.11
CA GLY A 198 -32.90 -10.82 14.31
C GLY A 198 -34.18 -11.34 13.65
N GLY A 199 -34.07 -12.01 12.49
CA GLY A 199 -35.19 -12.60 11.76
C GLY A 199 -35.81 -13.82 12.45
N ARG A 200 -35.13 -14.42 13.44
CA ARG A 200 -35.65 -15.53 14.25
C ARG A 200 -36.64 -15.12 15.34
N ALA A 201 -36.85 -13.82 15.58
CA ALA A 201 -37.75 -13.30 16.62
C ALA A 201 -39.19 -13.00 16.14
N GLY A 202 -39.53 -13.27 14.87
CA GLY A 202 -40.80 -12.84 14.26
C GLY A 202 -41.62 -13.94 13.57
N GLY A 203 -41.41 -15.22 13.90
CA GLY A 203 -42.15 -16.33 13.31
C GLY A 203 -42.46 -17.42 14.32
N ASP A 204 -43.49 -17.20 15.13
CA ASP A 204 -44.42 -18.25 15.57
C ASP A 204 -45.67 -17.59 16.19
N ASP A 205 -46.83 -17.97 15.62
CA ASP A 205 -48.25 -17.76 15.95
C ASP A 205 -48.90 -16.36 15.93
#